data_AF-A0A812UBN5-F1
#
_entry.id   AF-A0A812UBN5-F1
#
_cell.length_a   1.000
_cell.length_b   1.000
_cell.length_c   1.000
_cell.angle_alpha   90.00
_cell.angle_beta   90.00
_cell.angle_gamma   90.00
#
_symmetry.space_group_name_H-M   'P 1'
#
loop_
_entity.id
_entity.type
_entity.pdbx_description
1 polymer ?
#
loop_
_entity_poly.entity_id
_entity_poly.type
_entity_poly.pdbx_seq_one_letter_code
_entity_poly.pdbx_strand_id
1 'polypeptide(L)'
;MALAVLDQASEAPPAEEMKFTATLPTEHDKPVHVVAPEEAEMDQVAAAEEEMEHEMEDKNVHKKAKKERSELSNTLRRKSEKTDAKFLGDDFWLRIATHPLLELVFAICILGHAVMMSAELQYRGITVGHDIEYPHFNQTAEEAMPGATVAFDVLEWTFGVLFMVEAVIKLWGLRCSYFREVWNWFDFALVWLWIADRALENLPFDTSLLRLLRLARLLRLVKLARTVQGFDALAVMTTSLYGSVHALIWVAALLILVQMTFALLLSQVLLFYVEDPRFDIKDRQDVFEYFGNFTRSMLSMFEITLGNWPPIARLLQEKVSSWFVVFSLLHKIVFGFACVAVINGVFMQETFKVAQQDDQIMLRTVETKKMAHRKKMQMFFQHANDDDDKVLSPEEWREVLAEDKVKHWFAAQGLAISDPDLLWDILDTSGDRELDLEELIQGTARLQGPAKSLDLAVLKMEHFRTQLTIKDIRHSVDLLRHQINLLVRNSLDVAVTFEA
;
A
#
# COMPACT_ATOMS: atom_id res chain seq x y z
N MET A 1 17.49 23.70 -25.78
CA MET A 1 17.68 24.39 -24.48
C MET A 1 17.46 23.33 -23.40
N ALA A 2 18.44 22.70 -22.77
CA ALA A 2 19.85 23.02 -22.58
C ALA A 2 20.73 21.78 -22.81
N LEU A 3 21.79 21.98 -23.59
CA LEU A 3 22.99 21.18 -23.75
C LEU A 3 24.15 22.09 -23.32
N ALA A 4 25.24 21.51 -22.83
CA ALA A 4 26.49 22.14 -22.40
C ALA A 4 26.61 22.46 -20.90
N VAL A 5 27.21 21.54 -20.14
CA VAL A 5 28.33 21.81 -19.22
C VAL A 5 29.16 20.53 -19.11
N LEU A 6 30.16 20.37 -19.98
CA LEU A 6 31.26 19.43 -19.84
C LEU A 6 32.48 20.12 -20.46
N ASP A 7 33.27 20.80 -19.65
CA ASP A 7 34.70 20.96 -19.92
C ASP A 7 35.42 21.46 -18.66
N GLN A 8 36.72 21.13 -18.58
CA GLN A 8 37.73 21.52 -17.59
C GLN A 8 37.87 20.64 -16.35
N ALA A 9 38.84 19.71 -16.41
CA ALA A 9 40.05 19.82 -15.61
C ALA A 9 41.12 18.79 -16.02
N SER A 10 42.37 19.26 -15.98
CA SER A 10 43.62 18.49 -15.83
C SER A 10 44.35 18.03 -17.10
N GLU A 11 44.92 19.01 -17.82
CA GLU A 11 46.19 18.83 -18.55
C GLU A 11 47.37 18.88 -17.58
N ALA A 12 48.33 17.98 -17.75
CA ALA A 12 49.64 17.99 -17.10
C ALA A 12 50.72 18.46 -18.09
N PRO A 13 51.78 19.15 -17.63
CA PRO A 13 53.02 19.25 -18.40
C PRO A 13 54.25 18.64 -17.65
N PRO A 14 55.36 18.41 -18.38
CA PRO A 14 56.37 17.41 -18.03
C PRO A 14 57.65 17.98 -17.39
N ALA A 15 58.55 17.05 -17.08
CA ALA A 15 59.84 17.17 -16.39
C ALA A 15 60.90 18.06 -17.09
N GLU A 16 61.78 18.65 -16.29
CA GLU A 16 63.12 19.12 -16.72
C GLU A 16 64.14 19.02 -15.57
N GLU A 17 65.34 18.55 -15.93
CA GLU A 17 66.46 18.14 -15.09
C GLU A 17 67.49 19.26 -14.83
N MET A 18 68.28 19.04 -13.75
CA MET A 18 69.68 19.44 -13.51
C MET A 18 70.05 20.93 -13.33
N LYS A 19 70.64 21.22 -12.16
CA LYS A 19 72.09 21.50 -11.99
C LYS A 19 72.40 21.85 -10.53
N PHE A 20 73.33 21.13 -9.90
CA PHE A 20 74.02 21.59 -8.70
C PHE A 20 75.51 21.76 -9.02
N THR A 21 76.01 22.96 -8.78
CA THR A 21 77.38 23.41 -9.03
C THR A 21 78.31 23.05 -7.89
N ALA A 22 79.50 22.55 -8.24
CA ALA A 22 80.60 22.22 -7.35
C ALA A 22 81.30 23.46 -6.77
N THR A 23 81.88 23.32 -5.57
CA THR A 23 83.05 24.10 -5.13
C THR A 23 83.98 23.19 -4.30
N LEU A 24 85.26 23.14 -4.69
CA LEU A 24 86.42 22.66 -3.94
C LEU A 24 87.32 23.87 -3.65
N PRO A 25 88.14 23.81 -2.59
CA PRO A 25 89.60 23.94 -2.75
C PRO A 25 90.36 22.92 -1.85
N THR A 26 91.22 22.04 -2.39
CA THR A 26 92.69 22.16 -2.61
C THR A 26 93.55 22.37 -1.35
N GLU A 27 94.42 21.41 -1.01
CA GLU A 27 95.90 21.57 -1.10
C GLU A 27 96.69 20.32 -0.62
N HIS A 28 97.76 20.01 -1.39
CA HIS A 28 99.07 19.42 -1.07
C HIS A 28 99.17 18.11 -0.22
N ASP A 29 99.98 17.09 -0.53
CA ASP A 29 101.34 17.06 -1.12
C ASP A 29 101.73 15.64 -1.60
N LYS A 30 102.74 15.51 -2.48
CA LYS A 30 103.37 14.24 -2.93
C LYS A 30 104.51 13.80 -1.97
N PRO A 31 105.27 12.70 -2.21
CA PRO A 31 104.90 11.27 -2.27
C PRO A 31 105.80 10.41 -1.35
N VAL A 32 105.36 9.22 -0.89
CA VAL A 32 106.29 8.16 -0.43
C VAL A 32 105.80 6.78 -0.88
N HIS A 33 106.77 5.99 -1.35
CA HIS A 33 106.67 4.65 -1.94
C HIS A 33 106.00 3.59 -1.06
N VAL A 34 105.06 2.85 -1.68
CA VAL A 34 104.85 1.38 -1.68
C VAL A 34 105.26 0.58 -0.43
N VAL A 35 104.31 -0.05 0.27
CA VAL A 35 104.07 -1.53 0.35
C VAL A 35 102.65 -1.76 0.93
N ALA A 36 101.84 -2.61 0.29
CA ALA A 36 100.48 -3.01 0.73
C ALA A 36 100.49 -3.94 1.95
N PRO A 37 99.37 -4.04 2.70
CA PRO A 37 98.58 -5.26 2.57
C PRO A 37 97.04 -5.07 2.53
N GLU A 38 96.43 -5.90 1.69
CA GLU A 38 95.11 -6.58 1.72
C GLU A 38 93.81 -5.84 2.12
N GLU A 39 92.96 -5.65 1.10
CA GLU A 39 91.60 -5.08 1.05
C GLU A 39 90.49 -5.90 1.76
N ALA A 40 90.82 -6.90 2.60
CA ALA A 40 89.82 -7.88 3.05
C ALA A 40 89.09 -7.55 4.37
N GLU A 41 89.61 -6.66 5.22
CA GLU A 41 89.03 -6.39 6.56
C GLU A 41 88.11 -5.15 6.62
N MET A 42 88.16 -4.24 5.64
CA MET A 42 87.38 -2.99 5.68
C MET A 42 85.93 -3.17 5.19
N ASP A 43 85.68 -4.13 4.31
CA ASP A 43 84.33 -4.43 3.78
C ASP A 43 83.45 -5.19 4.78
N GLN A 44 84.03 -5.96 5.71
CA GLN A 44 83.25 -6.73 6.69
C GLN A 44 82.70 -5.87 7.83
N VAL A 45 83.40 -4.79 8.20
CA VAL A 45 82.96 -3.88 9.27
C VAL A 45 81.87 -2.94 8.77
N ALA A 46 81.98 -2.44 7.52
CA ALA A 46 80.97 -1.60 6.90
C ALA A 46 79.64 -2.36 6.65
N ALA A 47 79.72 -3.62 6.22
CA ALA A 47 78.53 -4.46 6.02
C ALA A 47 77.79 -4.77 7.34
N ALA A 48 78.52 -4.92 8.45
CA ALA A 48 77.92 -5.21 9.75
C ALA A 48 77.23 -3.99 10.39
N GLU A 49 77.72 -2.77 10.16
CA GLU A 49 77.07 -1.54 10.61
C GLU A 49 75.78 -1.24 9.81
N GLU A 50 75.80 -1.45 8.49
CA GLU A 50 74.61 -1.29 7.65
C GLU A 50 73.50 -2.30 8.00
N GLU A 51 73.85 -3.57 8.28
CA GLU A 51 72.85 -4.57 8.71
C GLU A 51 72.21 -4.23 10.07
N MET A 52 72.97 -3.66 11.00
CA MET A 52 72.45 -3.33 12.34
C MET A 52 71.57 -2.07 12.34
N GLU A 53 71.88 -1.07 11.52
CA GLU A 53 71.00 0.10 11.32
C GLU A 53 69.68 -0.28 10.63
N HIS A 54 69.74 -1.14 9.62
CA HIS A 54 68.55 -1.62 8.91
C HIS A 54 67.61 -2.43 9.81
N GLU A 55 68.16 -3.26 10.71
CA GLU A 55 67.36 -4.00 11.70
C GLU A 55 66.70 -3.09 12.76
N MET A 56 67.35 -1.99 13.15
CA MET A 56 66.82 -1.05 14.15
C MET A 56 65.72 -0.16 13.57
N GLU A 57 65.87 0.28 12.31
CA GLU A 57 64.81 0.97 11.59
C GLU A 57 63.57 0.07 11.41
N ASP A 58 63.76 -1.20 11.00
CA ASP A 58 62.63 -2.12 10.81
C ASP A 58 61.88 -2.38 12.13
N LYS A 59 62.59 -2.56 13.25
CA LYS A 59 61.97 -2.75 14.58
C LYS A 59 61.19 -1.51 15.04
N ASN A 60 61.67 -0.31 14.72
CA ASN A 60 60.99 0.95 15.06
C ASN A 60 59.77 1.21 14.19
N VAL A 61 59.86 0.91 12.88
CA VAL A 61 58.73 0.96 11.95
C VAL A 61 57.64 -0.03 12.38
N HIS A 62 58.01 -1.25 12.78
CA HIS A 62 57.05 -2.25 13.28
C HIS A 62 56.36 -1.81 14.58
N LYS A 63 57.10 -1.22 15.53
CA LYS A 63 56.50 -0.70 16.77
C LYS A 63 55.55 0.46 16.51
N LYS A 64 55.91 1.38 15.60
CA LYS A 64 55.07 2.52 15.23
C LYS A 64 53.78 2.06 14.54
N ALA A 65 53.89 1.15 13.57
CA ALA A 65 52.74 0.56 12.89
C ALA A 65 51.81 -0.21 13.84
N LYS A 66 52.36 -0.92 14.83
CA LYS A 66 51.57 -1.64 15.84
C LYS A 66 50.82 -0.68 16.77
N LYS A 67 51.42 0.45 17.14
CA LYS A 67 50.79 1.49 17.95
C LYS A 67 49.66 2.20 17.18
N GLU A 68 49.90 2.58 15.93
CA GLU A 68 48.88 3.20 15.07
C GLU A 68 47.70 2.26 14.79
N ARG A 69 47.94 0.96 14.54
CA ARG A 69 46.87 -0.04 14.43
C ARG A 69 46.04 -0.19 15.71
N SER A 70 46.68 -0.13 16.88
CA SER A 70 45.99 -0.20 18.17
C SER A 70 45.12 1.04 18.41
N GLU A 71 45.63 2.23 18.11
CA GLU A 71 44.88 3.48 18.24
C GLU A 71 43.72 3.56 17.24
N LEU A 72 43.92 3.10 16.00
CA LEU A 72 42.88 2.98 14.98
C LEU A 72 41.80 1.97 15.39
N SER A 73 42.20 0.81 15.93
CA SER A 73 41.26 -0.20 16.44
C SER A 73 40.42 0.34 17.61
N ASN A 74 41.04 1.07 18.54
CA ASN A 74 40.35 1.66 19.69
C ASN A 74 39.41 2.81 19.29
N THR A 75 39.78 3.60 18.29
CA THR A 75 38.90 4.66 17.75
C THR A 75 37.74 4.09 16.95
N LEU A 76 37.97 3.05 16.13
CA LEU A 76 36.91 2.33 15.44
C LEU A 76 35.94 1.66 16.42
N ARG A 77 36.45 1.04 17.49
CA ARG A 77 35.63 0.42 18.52
C ARG A 77 34.80 1.44 19.29
N ARG A 78 35.37 2.59 19.67
CA ARG A 78 34.60 3.69 20.29
C ARG A 78 33.56 4.29 19.34
N LYS A 79 33.85 4.32 18.04
CA LYS A 79 32.91 4.78 17.01
C LYS A 79 31.79 3.77 16.80
N SER A 80 32.09 2.47 16.81
CA SER A 80 31.10 1.38 16.81
C SER A 80 30.21 1.45 18.03
N GLU A 81 30.78 1.44 19.25
CA GLU A 81 30.01 1.48 20.51
C GLU A 81 29.10 2.73 20.59
N LYS A 82 29.53 3.89 20.10
CA LYS A 82 28.67 5.09 19.99
C LYS A 82 27.60 4.99 18.91
N THR A 83 27.87 4.28 17.82
CA THR A 83 26.90 4.06 16.73
C THR A 83 25.84 3.05 17.18
N ASP A 84 26.25 1.97 17.84
CA ASP A 84 25.41 0.90 18.37
C ASP A 84 24.51 1.40 19.52
N ALA A 85 25.04 2.21 20.44
CA ALA A 85 24.24 2.83 21.50
C ALA A 85 23.21 3.84 20.97
N LYS A 86 23.53 4.53 19.87
CA LYS A 86 22.59 5.41 19.18
C LYS A 86 21.52 4.60 18.43
N PHE A 87 21.89 3.48 17.81
CA PHE A 87 20.97 2.58 17.12
C PHE A 87 19.97 1.92 18.09
N LEU A 88 20.42 1.47 19.26
CA LEU A 88 19.58 0.83 20.29
C LEU A 88 18.52 1.76 20.90
N GLY A 89 18.86 3.04 21.12
CA GLY A 89 17.91 4.04 21.61
C GLY A 89 16.90 4.48 20.56
N ASP A 90 17.29 4.47 19.29
CA ASP A 90 16.48 4.88 18.16
C ASP A 90 15.43 3.82 17.79
N ASP A 91 15.79 2.53 17.89
CA ASP A 91 14.87 1.41 17.65
C ASP A 91 13.75 1.33 18.71
N PHE A 92 14.01 1.72 19.96
CA PHE A 92 12.99 1.67 21.02
C PHE A 92 11.82 2.62 20.74
N TRP A 93 12.11 3.89 20.45
CA TRP A 93 11.07 4.89 20.15
C TRP A 93 10.37 4.59 18.83
N LEU A 94 11.09 4.11 17.82
CA LEU A 94 10.50 3.68 16.56
C LEU A 94 9.56 2.49 16.76
N ARG A 95 9.95 1.51 17.59
CA ARG A 95 9.13 0.32 17.89
C ARG A 95 7.89 0.67 18.70
N ILE A 96 7.96 1.64 19.61
CA ILE A 96 6.79 2.16 20.32
C ILE A 96 5.88 2.92 19.37
N ALA A 97 6.42 3.84 18.57
CA ALA A 97 5.64 4.68 17.66
C ALA A 97 4.88 3.88 16.60
N THR A 98 5.41 2.72 16.21
CA THR A 98 4.80 1.81 15.21
C THR A 98 4.00 0.66 15.84
N HIS A 99 3.83 0.64 17.17
CA HIS A 99 3.18 -0.48 17.85
C HIS A 99 1.65 -0.51 17.59
N PRO A 100 1.06 -1.65 17.16
CA PRO A 100 -0.38 -1.73 16.85
C PRO A 100 -1.31 -1.40 18.04
N LEU A 101 -0.90 -1.76 19.26
CA LEU A 101 -1.66 -1.40 20.47
C LEU A 101 -1.72 0.11 20.71
N LEU A 102 -0.67 0.85 20.33
CA LEU A 102 -0.66 2.31 20.48
C LEU A 102 -1.73 2.94 19.57
N GLU A 103 -1.77 2.52 18.31
CA GLU A 103 -2.81 2.92 17.35
C GLU A 103 -4.22 2.56 17.84
N LEU A 104 -4.40 1.36 18.40
CA LEU A 104 -5.69 0.93 18.95
C LEU A 104 -6.15 1.80 20.13
N VAL A 105 -5.25 2.09 21.08
CA VAL A 105 -5.55 2.96 22.23
C VAL A 105 -5.99 4.34 21.76
N PHE A 106 -5.26 4.95 20.83
CA PHE A 106 -5.62 6.28 20.32
C PHE A 106 -6.89 6.27 19.49
N ALA A 107 -7.19 5.20 18.74
CA ALA A 107 -8.48 5.03 18.08
C ALA A 107 -9.65 5.00 19.08
N ILE A 108 -9.51 4.29 20.20
CA ILE A 108 -10.50 4.28 21.28
C ILE A 108 -10.63 5.67 21.90
N CYS A 109 -9.52 6.38 22.14
CA CYS A 109 -9.55 7.75 22.65
C CYS A 109 -10.25 8.72 21.69
N ILE A 110 -10.04 8.59 20.37
CA ILE A 110 -10.73 9.41 19.36
C ILE A 110 -12.24 9.16 19.40
N LEU A 111 -12.66 7.89 19.49
CA LEU A 111 -14.07 7.54 19.62
C LEU A 111 -14.68 8.08 20.91
N GLY A 112 -13.98 7.94 22.04
CA GLY A 112 -14.41 8.49 23.33
C GLY A 112 -14.53 10.01 23.30
N HIS A 113 -13.58 10.71 22.68
CA HIS A 113 -13.63 12.15 22.49
C HIS A 113 -14.81 12.59 21.60
N ALA A 114 -15.14 11.81 20.57
CA ALA A 114 -16.30 12.09 19.72
C ALA A 114 -17.63 11.92 20.46
N VAL A 115 -17.78 10.85 21.25
CA VAL A 115 -18.95 10.64 22.11
C VAL A 115 -19.08 11.77 23.13
N MET A 116 -17.98 12.19 23.74
CA MET A 116 -17.95 13.33 24.66
C MET A 116 -18.42 14.61 23.96
N MET A 117 -17.94 14.87 22.74
CA MET A 117 -18.37 16.05 21.97
C MET A 117 -19.87 16.01 21.62
N SER A 118 -20.41 14.83 21.31
CA SER A 118 -21.85 14.65 21.09
C SER A 118 -22.65 14.95 22.37
N ALA A 119 -22.15 14.51 23.53
CA ALA A 119 -22.76 14.81 24.83
C ALA A 119 -22.68 16.30 25.17
N GLU A 120 -21.54 16.96 24.92
CA GLU A 120 -21.37 18.41 25.09
C GLU A 120 -22.34 19.19 24.19
N LEU A 121 -22.49 18.76 22.93
CA LEU A 121 -23.44 19.37 21.98
C LEU A 121 -24.89 19.21 22.47
N GLN A 122 -25.25 18.04 22.98
CA GLN A 122 -26.58 17.79 23.54
C GLN A 122 -26.83 18.63 24.80
N TYR A 123 -25.85 18.73 25.69
CA TYR A 123 -25.91 19.59 26.87
C TYR A 123 -26.13 21.06 26.50
N ARG A 124 -25.32 21.59 25.58
CA ARG A 124 -25.49 22.97 25.07
C ARG A 124 -26.84 23.16 24.37
N GLY A 125 -27.32 22.12 23.68
CA GLY A 125 -28.63 22.13 23.02
C GLY A 125 -29.78 22.34 23.99
N ILE A 126 -29.68 21.83 25.22
CA ILE A 126 -30.69 22.06 26.27
C ILE A 126 -30.75 23.54 26.67
N THR A 127 -29.59 24.17 26.90
CA THR A 127 -29.53 25.61 27.21
C THR A 127 -30.09 26.45 26.06
N VAL A 128 -29.65 26.19 24.83
CA VAL A 128 -30.13 26.94 23.66
C VAL A 128 -31.63 26.74 23.46
N GLY A 129 -32.15 25.52 23.65
CA GLY A 129 -33.58 25.22 23.56
C GLY A 129 -34.40 25.97 24.60
N HIS A 130 -33.89 26.10 25.82
CA HIS A 130 -34.49 26.91 26.86
C HIS A 130 -34.45 28.42 26.51
N ASP A 131 -33.31 28.92 26.03
CA ASP A 131 -33.12 30.34 25.68
C ASP A 131 -34.05 30.83 24.55
N ILE A 132 -34.41 29.94 23.63
CA ILE A 132 -35.36 30.25 22.53
C ILE A 132 -36.81 29.86 22.86
N GLU A 133 -37.09 29.45 24.10
CA GLU A 133 -38.40 28.98 24.57
C GLU A 133 -39.00 27.85 23.70
N TYR A 134 -38.15 26.92 23.25
CA TYR A 134 -38.60 25.79 22.42
C TYR A 134 -39.50 24.84 23.25
N PRO A 135 -40.61 24.32 22.69
CA PRO A 135 -41.49 23.41 23.41
C PRO A 135 -40.73 22.22 24.02
N HIS A 136 -41.01 21.91 25.29
CA HIS A 136 -40.40 20.85 26.10
C HIS A 136 -38.99 21.13 26.67
N PHE A 137 -38.39 22.30 26.45
CA PHE A 137 -37.10 22.71 27.03
C PHE A 137 -37.30 23.74 28.15
N ASN A 138 -37.96 23.32 29.23
CA ASN A 138 -38.37 24.23 30.32
C ASN A 138 -37.31 24.41 31.42
N GLN A 139 -36.15 23.78 31.29
CA GLN A 139 -35.07 23.80 32.28
C GLN A 139 -33.74 24.07 31.59
N THR A 140 -32.85 24.76 32.29
CA THR A 140 -31.49 25.01 31.80
C THR A 140 -30.63 23.75 31.93
N ALA A 141 -29.57 23.65 31.12
CA ALA A 141 -28.70 22.47 31.16
C ALA A 141 -28.00 22.28 32.51
N GLU A 142 -27.69 23.37 33.21
CA GLU A 142 -27.09 23.34 34.56
C GLU A 142 -28.02 22.76 35.62
N GLU A 143 -29.33 22.98 35.48
CA GLU A 143 -30.34 22.39 36.36
C GLU A 143 -30.53 20.89 36.07
N ALA A 144 -30.47 20.51 34.80
CA ALA A 144 -30.62 19.11 34.38
C ALA A 144 -29.40 18.25 34.76
N MET A 145 -28.18 18.78 34.64
CA MET A 145 -26.95 18.05 34.96
C MET A 145 -25.88 18.98 35.58
N PRO A 146 -25.93 19.19 36.91
CA PRO A 146 -25.01 20.09 37.59
C PRO A 146 -23.57 19.58 37.53
N GLY A 147 -22.61 20.47 37.23
CA GLY A 147 -21.18 20.14 37.15
C GLY A 147 -20.73 19.47 35.85
N ALA A 148 -21.62 19.27 34.87
CA ALA A 148 -21.27 18.70 33.58
C ALA A 148 -20.30 19.56 32.78
N THR A 149 -20.39 20.89 32.87
CA THR A 149 -19.47 21.84 32.22
C THR A 149 -18.02 21.59 32.62
N VAL A 150 -17.76 21.56 33.93
CA VAL A 150 -16.43 21.28 34.49
C VAL A 150 -15.93 19.89 34.07
N ALA A 151 -16.82 18.89 34.06
CA ALA A 151 -16.46 17.54 33.63
C ALA A 151 -16.06 17.49 32.15
N PHE A 152 -16.81 18.17 31.26
CA PHE A 152 -16.47 18.26 29.85
C PHE A 152 -15.15 19.00 29.62
N ASP A 153 -14.90 20.10 30.33
CA ASP A 153 -13.63 20.84 30.22
C ASP A 153 -12.43 19.98 30.62
N VAL A 154 -12.54 19.25 31.74
CA VAL A 154 -11.48 18.33 32.21
C VAL A 154 -11.26 17.21 31.19
N LEU A 155 -12.33 16.62 30.64
CA LEU A 155 -12.22 15.59 29.61
C LEU A 155 -11.60 16.12 28.32
N GLU A 156 -11.96 17.33 27.89
CA GLU A 156 -11.37 17.94 26.70
C GLU A 156 -9.87 18.19 26.86
N TRP A 157 -9.44 18.62 28.05
CA TRP A 157 -8.03 18.74 28.40
C TRP A 157 -7.30 17.40 28.41
N THR A 158 -7.88 16.37 29.05
CA THR A 158 -7.23 15.05 29.10
C THR A 158 -7.05 14.45 27.72
N PHE A 159 -8.08 14.47 26.86
CA PHE A 159 -7.95 14.02 25.47
C PHE A 159 -6.95 14.87 24.67
N GLY A 160 -6.96 16.19 24.84
CA GLY A 160 -6.00 17.09 24.18
C GLY A 160 -4.55 16.77 24.52
N VAL A 161 -4.24 16.58 25.81
CA VAL A 161 -2.91 16.19 26.28
C VAL A 161 -2.52 14.81 25.78
N LEU A 162 -3.43 13.83 25.78
CA LEU A 162 -3.16 12.50 25.24
C LEU A 162 -2.75 12.55 23.76
N PHE A 163 -3.45 13.33 22.93
CA PHE A 163 -3.10 13.49 21.50
C PHE A 163 -1.79 14.25 21.28
N MET A 164 -1.46 15.20 22.17
CA MET A 164 -0.16 15.87 22.14
C MET A 164 0.97 14.87 22.44
N VAL A 165 0.79 14.01 23.44
CA VAL A 165 1.74 12.94 23.77
C VAL A 165 1.89 11.95 22.60
N GLU A 166 0.79 11.55 21.95
CA GLU A 166 0.85 10.74 20.71
C GLU A 166 1.78 11.37 19.67
N ALA A 167 1.55 12.65 19.37
CA ALA A 167 2.30 13.38 18.35
C ALA A 167 3.79 13.49 18.70
N VAL A 168 4.13 13.72 19.97
CA VAL A 168 5.52 13.78 20.43
C VAL A 168 6.20 12.41 20.33
N ILE A 169 5.55 11.34 20.76
CA ILE A 169 6.08 9.97 20.65
C ILE A 169 6.38 9.63 19.18
N LYS A 170 5.43 9.91 18.28
CA LYS A 170 5.59 9.68 16.84
C LYS A 170 6.68 10.55 16.22
N LEU A 171 6.77 11.82 16.62
CA LEU A 171 7.81 12.72 16.13
C LEU A 171 9.21 12.25 16.55
N TRP A 172 9.39 11.77 17.78
CA TRP A 172 10.67 11.24 18.26
C TRP A 172 11.05 9.91 17.63
N GLY A 173 10.09 9.00 17.43
CA GLY A 173 10.33 7.70 16.79
C GLY A 173 10.62 7.81 15.29
N LEU A 174 9.83 8.62 14.55
CA LEU A 174 9.87 8.67 13.08
C LEU A 174 10.77 9.80 12.54
N ARG A 175 11.06 10.85 13.33
CA ARG A 175 11.96 11.97 12.97
C ARG A 175 11.63 12.60 11.61
N CYS A 176 12.59 12.64 10.68
CA CYS A 176 12.39 13.18 9.34
C CYS A 176 11.40 12.35 8.51
N SER A 177 11.19 11.07 8.85
CA SER A 177 10.17 10.23 8.21
C SER A 177 8.76 10.67 8.59
N TYR A 178 8.58 11.26 9.78
CA TYR A 178 7.29 11.78 10.24
C TYR A 178 6.69 12.75 9.21
N PHE A 179 7.49 13.68 8.70
CA PHE A 179 7.05 14.71 7.75
C PHE A 179 6.85 14.24 6.31
N ARG A 180 7.18 12.98 5.99
CA ARG A 180 6.91 12.40 4.65
C ARG A 180 5.47 11.93 4.51
N GLU A 181 4.81 11.62 5.61
CA GLU A 181 3.46 11.09 5.62
C GLU A 181 2.44 12.23 5.81
N VAL A 182 1.49 12.36 4.88
CA VAL A 182 0.46 13.41 4.90
C VAL A 182 -0.39 13.35 6.17
N TRP A 183 -0.67 12.14 6.67
CA TRP A 183 -1.45 11.92 7.89
C TRP A 183 -0.75 12.44 9.15
N ASN A 184 0.57 12.37 9.19
CA ASN A 184 1.35 12.90 10.32
C ASN A 184 1.35 14.44 10.31
N TRP A 185 1.41 15.06 9.13
CA TRP A 185 1.22 16.52 8.99
C TRP A 185 -0.14 16.98 9.48
N PHE A 186 -1.19 16.23 9.13
CA PHE A 186 -2.55 16.50 9.57
C PHE A 186 -2.70 16.36 11.10
N ASP A 187 -2.14 15.30 11.68
CA ASP A 187 -2.14 15.08 13.13
C ASP A 187 -1.43 16.22 13.88
N PHE A 188 -0.27 16.64 13.37
CA PHE A 188 0.49 17.75 13.92
C PHE A 188 -0.32 19.06 13.86
N ALA A 189 -0.97 19.34 12.72
CA ALA A 189 -1.83 20.52 12.56
C ALA A 189 -2.99 20.53 13.55
N LEU A 190 -3.62 19.37 13.81
CA LEU A 190 -4.74 19.27 14.77
C LEU A 190 -4.30 19.49 16.22
N VAL A 191 -3.09 19.08 16.60
CA VAL A 191 -2.53 19.37 17.92
C VAL A 191 -2.25 20.86 18.05
N TRP A 192 -1.64 21.48 17.03
CA TRP A 192 -1.42 22.93 17.02
C TRP A 192 -2.71 23.74 17.07
N LEU A 193 -3.73 23.29 16.36
CA LEU A 193 -5.03 23.95 16.36
C LEU A 193 -5.72 23.89 17.72
N TRP A 194 -5.58 22.76 18.43
CA TRP A 194 -6.06 22.64 19.80
C TRP A 194 -5.31 23.57 20.77
N ILE A 195 -3.98 23.66 20.64
CA ILE A 195 -3.17 24.61 21.42
C ILE A 195 -3.60 26.05 21.13
N ALA A 196 -3.82 26.39 19.86
CA ALA A 196 -4.28 27.71 19.45
C ALA A 196 -5.67 28.02 20.03
N ASP A 197 -6.62 27.09 19.98
CA ASP A 197 -7.95 27.28 20.56
C ASP A 197 -7.89 27.56 22.06
N ARG A 198 -7.03 26.85 22.81
CA ARG A 198 -6.80 27.11 24.24
C ARG A 198 -6.09 28.44 24.51
N ALA A 199 -5.14 28.83 23.67
CA ALA A 199 -4.40 30.08 23.83
C ALA A 199 -5.26 31.31 23.51
N LEU A 200 -6.17 31.19 22.55
CA LEU A 200 -7.04 32.27 22.07
C LEU A 200 -8.28 32.50 22.96
N GLU A 201 -8.60 31.57 23.86
CA GLU A 201 -9.77 31.66 24.74
C GLU A 201 -9.73 32.88 25.68
N ASN A 202 -8.55 33.37 26.04
CA ASN A 202 -8.36 34.54 26.90
C ASN A 202 -8.24 35.86 26.13
N LEU A 203 -8.34 35.84 24.80
CA LEU A 203 -8.17 37.01 23.95
C LEU A 203 -9.52 37.49 23.41
N PRO A 204 -9.73 38.81 23.25
CA PRO A 204 -10.99 39.39 22.80
C PRO A 204 -11.16 39.26 21.27
N PHE A 205 -11.07 38.05 20.73
CA PHE A 205 -11.31 37.75 19.32
C PHE A 205 -12.76 37.35 19.07
N ASP A 206 -13.23 37.55 17.83
CA ASP A 206 -14.56 37.12 17.39
C ASP A 206 -14.77 35.62 17.61
N THR A 207 -15.76 35.29 18.45
CA THR A 207 -16.12 33.93 18.86
C THR A 207 -16.59 33.04 17.71
N SER A 208 -16.88 33.61 16.54
CA SER A 208 -17.27 32.89 15.33
C SER A 208 -16.12 32.09 14.72
N LEU A 209 -14.90 32.64 14.66
CA LEU A 209 -13.74 31.90 14.14
C LEU A 209 -13.30 30.82 15.14
N LEU A 210 -13.35 31.11 16.44
CA LEU A 210 -13.12 30.12 17.49
C LEU A 210 -14.11 28.95 17.42
N ARG A 211 -15.39 29.21 17.09
CA ARG A 211 -16.37 28.15 16.82
C ARG A 211 -15.98 27.25 15.64
N LEU A 212 -15.46 27.82 14.56
CA LEU A 212 -14.95 27.04 13.42
C LEU A 212 -13.72 26.20 13.80
N LEU A 213 -12.80 26.75 14.61
CA LEU A 213 -11.64 25.99 15.11
C LEU A 213 -12.06 24.82 16.00
N ARG A 214 -13.10 24.99 16.82
CA ARG A 214 -13.69 23.87 17.58
C ARG A 214 -14.25 22.79 16.68
N LEU A 215 -14.85 23.11 15.53
CA LEU A 215 -15.33 22.08 14.59
C LEU A 215 -14.19 21.26 13.98
N ALA A 216 -13.01 21.84 13.82
CA ALA A 216 -11.85 21.11 13.32
C ALA A 216 -11.41 19.97 14.25
N ARG A 217 -11.83 19.95 15.53
CA ARG A 217 -11.60 18.80 16.42
C ARG A 217 -12.36 17.53 15.97
N LEU A 218 -13.41 17.66 15.14
CA LEU A 218 -14.09 16.54 14.46
C LEU A 218 -13.23 15.90 13.37
N LEU A 219 -12.27 16.64 12.80
CA LEU A 219 -11.35 16.11 11.78
C LEU A 219 -10.49 14.97 12.34
N ARG A 220 -10.35 14.86 13.67
CA ARG A 220 -9.73 13.70 14.34
C ARG A 220 -10.44 12.38 14.01
N LEU A 221 -11.73 12.40 13.70
CA LEU A 221 -12.48 11.20 13.25
C LEU A 221 -11.94 10.63 11.94
N VAL A 222 -11.36 11.48 11.09
CA VAL A 222 -10.71 11.04 9.85
C VAL A 222 -9.51 10.14 10.18
N LYS A 223 -8.83 10.34 11.32
CA LYS A 223 -7.78 9.44 11.79
C LYS A 223 -8.32 8.04 12.11
N LEU A 224 -9.57 7.90 12.55
CA LEU A 224 -10.15 6.58 12.81
C LEU A 224 -10.21 5.75 11.52
N ALA A 225 -10.48 6.40 10.38
CA ALA A 225 -10.51 5.74 9.08
C ALA A 225 -9.16 5.13 8.67
N ARG A 226 -8.02 5.71 9.09
CA ARG A 226 -6.70 5.09 8.86
C ARG A 226 -6.42 3.92 9.81
N THR A 227 -6.78 3.99 11.08
CA THR A 227 -6.55 2.88 12.03
C THR A 227 -7.40 1.67 11.66
N VAL A 228 -8.57 1.96 11.10
CA VAL A 228 -9.46 1.00 10.46
C VAL A 228 -8.82 0.26 9.27
N GLN A 229 -7.77 0.78 8.64
CA GLN A 229 -7.01 0.05 7.61
C GLN A 229 -6.30 -1.21 8.16
N GLY A 230 -6.20 -1.35 9.49
CA GLY A 230 -5.80 -2.60 10.14
C GLY A 230 -6.84 -3.73 10.02
N PHE A 231 -8.10 -3.41 9.67
CA PHE A 231 -9.14 -4.40 9.38
C PHE A 231 -9.27 -4.58 7.88
N ASP A 232 -8.85 -5.75 7.38
CA ASP A 232 -8.74 -6.03 5.94
C ASP A 232 -10.00 -5.67 5.14
N ALA A 233 -11.18 -6.07 5.62
CA ALA A 233 -12.45 -5.79 4.92
C ALA A 233 -12.79 -4.30 4.85
N LEU A 234 -12.49 -3.54 5.91
CA LEU A 234 -12.83 -2.13 5.99
C LEU A 234 -11.76 -1.26 5.30
N ALA A 235 -10.49 -1.68 5.35
CA ALA A 235 -9.39 -1.13 4.55
C ALA A 235 -9.75 -1.17 3.06
N VAL A 236 -10.15 -2.35 2.56
CA VAL A 236 -10.63 -2.55 1.18
C VAL A 236 -11.72 -1.56 0.81
N MET A 237 -12.75 -1.43 1.66
CA MET A 237 -13.86 -0.51 1.41
C MET A 237 -13.39 0.95 1.36
N THR A 238 -12.56 1.38 2.31
CA THR A 238 -12.06 2.76 2.36
C THR A 238 -11.13 3.10 1.19
N THR A 239 -10.23 2.20 0.80
CA THR A 239 -9.35 2.39 -0.36
C THR A 239 -10.17 2.42 -1.65
N SER A 240 -11.18 1.56 -1.78
CA SER A 240 -12.09 1.55 -2.93
C SER A 240 -12.90 2.84 -3.02
N LEU A 241 -13.40 3.34 -1.88
CA LEU A 241 -14.10 4.62 -1.80
C LEU A 241 -13.18 5.78 -2.22
N TYR A 242 -11.95 5.80 -1.70
CA TYR A 242 -10.96 6.84 -1.99
C TYR A 242 -10.58 6.85 -3.47
N GLY A 243 -10.35 5.68 -4.07
CA GLY A 243 -10.06 5.56 -5.51
C GLY A 243 -11.20 6.08 -6.39
N SER A 244 -12.46 5.92 -5.95
CA SER A 244 -13.64 6.41 -6.67
C SER A 244 -13.93 7.91 -6.49
N VAL A 245 -13.27 8.62 -5.55
CA VAL A 245 -13.55 10.05 -5.28
C VAL A 245 -13.35 10.92 -6.52
N HIS A 246 -12.28 10.68 -7.28
CA HIS A 246 -11.99 11.47 -8.48
C HIS A 246 -13.12 11.35 -9.52
N ALA A 247 -13.58 10.12 -9.78
CA ALA A 247 -14.71 9.89 -10.69
C ALA A 247 -16.00 10.52 -10.17
N LEU A 248 -16.27 10.41 -8.87
CA LEU A 248 -17.43 11.01 -8.22
C LEU A 248 -17.46 12.54 -8.37
N ILE A 249 -16.31 13.21 -8.24
CA ILE A 249 -16.20 14.66 -8.42
C ILE A 249 -16.64 15.07 -9.83
N TRP A 250 -16.15 14.39 -10.87
CA TRP A 250 -16.52 14.71 -12.25
C TRP A 250 -17.99 14.47 -12.55
N VAL A 251 -18.54 13.38 -12.02
CA VAL A 251 -19.96 13.07 -12.14
C VAL A 251 -20.83 14.10 -11.42
N ALA A 252 -20.45 14.48 -10.20
CA ALA A 252 -21.12 15.53 -9.43
C ALA A 252 -21.04 16.89 -10.14
N ALA A 253 -19.88 17.24 -10.70
CA ALA A 253 -19.70 18.46 -11.48
C ALA A 253 -20.61 18.50 -12.71
N LEU A 254 -20.72 17.39 -13.45
CA LEU A 254 -21.63 17.28 -14.58
C LEU A 254 -23.10 17.43 -14.14
N LEU A 255 -23.48 16.77 -13.04
CA LEU A 255 -24.84 16.90 -12.49
C LEU A 255 -25.13 18.35 -12.09
N ILE A 256 -24.22 19.01 -11.36
CA ILE A 256 -24.36 20.42 -10.97
C ILE A 256 -24.54 21.33 -12.19
N LEU A 257 -23.76 21.14 -13.26
CA LEU A 257 -23.86 21.93 -14.47
C LEU A 257 -25.24 21.79 -15.13
N VAL A 258 -25.76 20.56 -15.19
CA VAL A 258 -27.09 20.33 -15.76
C VAL A 258 -28.20 20.90 -14.86
N GLN A 259 -28.10 20.72 -13.54
CA GLN A 259 -29.04 21.32 -12.58
C GLN A 259 -29.04 22.84 -12.67
N MET A 260 -27.86 23.46 -12.79
CA MET A 260 -27.71 24.90 -12.98
C MET A 260 -28.44 25.39 -14.24
N THR A 261 -28.38 24.62 -15.33
CA THR A 261 -29.07 24.95 -16.58
C THR A 261 -30.59 24.96 -16.39
N PHE A 262 -31.16 23.93 -15.75
CA PHE A 262 -32.60 23.89 -15.46
C PHE A 262 -33.04 24.93 -14.42
N ALA A 263 -32.21 25.16 -13.39
CA ALA A 263 -32.47 26.18 -12.37
C ALA A 263 -32.55 27.57 -12.98
N LEU A 264 -31.62 27.91 -13.89
CA LEU A 264 -31.67 29.17 -14.62
C LEU A 264 -32.91 29.24 -15.52
N LEU A 265 -33.19 28.19 -16.30
CA LEU A 265 -34.34 28.17 -17.21
C LEU A 265 -35.66 28.37 -16.47
N LEU A 266 -35.91 27.61 -15.39
CA LEU A 266 -37.13 27.76 -14.60
C LEU A 266 -37.20 29.10 -13.89
N SER A 267 -36.09 29.58 -13.33
CA SER A 267 -36.07 30.89 -12.67
C SER A 267 -36.45 32.00 -13.65
N GLN A 268 -35.96 31.96 -14.89
CA GLN A 268 -36.34 32.93 -15.92
C GLN A 268 -37.81 32.82 -16.32
N VAL A 269 -38.33 31.60 -16.52
CA VAL A 269 -39.75 31.39 -16.89
C VAL A 269 -40.69 31.82 -15.76
N LEU A 270 -40.36 31.47 -14.51
CA LEU A 270 -41.20 31.75 -13.36
C LEU A 270 -41.09 33.20 -12.90
N LEU A 271 -39.99 33.90 -13.19
CA LEU A 271 -39.89 35.32 -12.91
C LEU A 271 -40.98 36.12 -13.63
N PHE A 272 -41.34 35.75 -14.87
CA PHE A 272 -42.46 36.37 -15.57
C PHE A 272 -43.80 36.21 -14.83
N TYR A 273 -44.04 35.05 -14.21
CA TYR A 273 -45.23 34.81 -13.39
C TYR A 273 -45.18 35.61 -12.07
N VAL A 274 -44.01 35.65 -11.44
CA VAL A 274 -43.80 36.36 -10.17
C VAL A 274 -43.86 37.87 -10.33
N GLU A 275 -43.49 38.43 -11.48
CA GLU A 275 -43.55 39.87 -11.73
C GLU A 275 -44.94 40.36 -12.16
N ASP A 276 -45.76 39.50 -12.78
CA ASP A 276 -47.08 39.88 -13.28
C ASP A 276 -48.06 40.19 -12.12
N PRO A 277 -48.55 41.45 -12.00
CA PRO A 277 -49.45 41.85 -10.93
C PRO A 277 -50.87 41.27 -11.04
N ARG A 278 -51.20 40.53 -12.12
CA ARG A 278 -52.51 39.90 -12.32
C ARG A 278 -52.73 38.66 -11.45
N PHE A 279 -51.66 38.01 -11.00
CA PHE A 279 -51.73 36.81 -10.15
C PHE A 279 -51.77 37.17 -8.66
N ASP A 280 -52.37 36.30 -7.84
CA ASP A 280 -52.49 36.53 -6.40
C ASP A 280 -51.13 36.65 -5.72
N ILE A 281 -51.04 37.54 -4.73
CA ILE A 281 -49.77 37.81 -4.04
C ILE A 281 -49.27 36.60 -3.26
N LYS A 282 -50.16 35.75 -2.74
CA LYS A 282 -49.77 34.56 -1.98
C LYS A 282 -49.14 33.51 -2.90
N ASP A 283 -49.76 33.27 -4.06
CA ASP A 283 -49.20 32.33 -5.04
C ASP A 283 -47.84 32.78 -5.57
N ARG A 284 -47.66 34.10 -5.78
CA ARG A 284 -46.37 34.69 -6.17
C ARG A 284 -45.31 34.54 -5.07
N GLN A 285 -45.68 34.72 -3.79
CA GLN A 285 -44.78 34.51 -2.65
C GLN A 285 -44.35 33.04 -2.54
N ASP A 286 -45.27 32.11 -2.72
CA ASP A 286 -44.98 30.68 -2.65
C ASP A 286 -44.06 30.23 -3.80
N VAL A 287 -44.25 30.74 -5.02
CA VAL A 287 -43.33 30.47 -6.14
C VAL A 287 -41.95 31.13 -5.90
N PHE A 288 -41.93 32.33 -5.31
CA PHE A 288 -40.69 33.04 -4.98
C PHE A 288 -39.85 32.32 -3.91
N GLU A 289 -40.49 31.61 -2.98
CA GLU A 289 -39.79 30.82 -1.97
C GLU A 289 -38.88 29.76 -2.59
N TYR A 290 -39.32 29.11 -3.68
CA TYR A 290 -38.58 28.06 -4.37
C TYR A 290 -37.72 28.57 -5.53
N PHE A 291 -38.21 29.54 -6.33
CA PHE A 291 -37.57 29.96 -7.59
C PHE A 291 -37.24 31.45 -7.68
N GLY A 292 -37.36 32.20 -6.57
CA GLY A 292 -37.21 33.66 -6.56
C GLY A 292 -35.80 34.18 -6.84
N ASN A 293 -34.76 33.38 -6.59
CA ASN A 293 -33.39 33.71 -6.95
C ASN A 293 -32.61 32.45 -7.37
N PHE A 294 -31.43 32.63 -7.97
CA PHE A 294 -30.63 31.51 -8.48
C PHE A 294 -30.30 30.46 -7.42
N THR A 295 -29.90 30.85 -6.21
CA THR A 295 -29.54 29.91 -5.14
C THR A 295 -30.73 29.06 -4.70
N ARG A 296 -31.91 29.69 -4.56
CA ARG A 296 -33.18 29.00 -4.27
C ARG A 296 -33.57 28.06 -5.40
N SER A 297 -33.51 28.52 -6.65
CA SER A 297 -33.80 27.70 -7.84
C SER A 297 -32.87 26.49 -7.94
N MET A 298 -31.58 26.67 -7.64
CA MET A 298 -30.59 25.59 -7.62
C MET A 298 -30.91 24.55 -6.54
N LEU A 299 -31.27 24.99 -5.32
CA LEU A 299 -31.68 24.11 -4.23
C LEU A 299 -32.97 23.36 -4.58
N SER A 300 -33.98 24.07 -5.11
CA SER A 300 -35.24 23.47 -5.56
C SER A 300 -35.04 22.42 -6.64
N MET A 301 -34.16 22.67 -7.61
CA MET A 301 -33.82 21.67 -8.64
C MET A 301 -33.09 20.45 -8.10
N PHE A 302 -32.22 20.66 -7.09
CA PHE A 302 -31.57 19.57 -6.36
C PHE A 302 -32.61 18.72 -5.60
N GLU A 303 -33.59 19.35 -4.92
CA GLU A 303 -34.68 18.66 -4.22
C GLU A 303 -35.57 17.85 -5.17
N ILE A 304 -35.96 18.43 -6.32
CA ILE A 304 -36.74 17.75 -7.37
C ILE A 304 -35.99 16.49 -7.86
N THR A 305 -34.67 16.58 -8.00
CA THR A 305 -33.87 15.49 -8.54
C THR A 305 -33.70 14.35 -7.53
N LEU A 306 -33.34 14.67 -6.28
CA LEU A 306 -32.95 13.67 -5.29
C LEU A 306 -34.10 13.06 -4.47
N GLY A 307 -35.19 13.78 -4.20
CA GLY A 307 -36.22 13.17 -3.35
C GLY A 307 -37.52 13.95 -3.18
N ASN A 308 -37.47 15.19 -2.69
CA ASN A 308 -38.67 15.93 -2.28
C ASN A 308 -39.34 16.67 -3.44
N TRP A 309 -39.56 15.98 -4.55
CA TRP A 309 -40.11 16.55 -5.77
C TRP A 309 -41.63 16.83 -5.75
N PRO A 310 -42.50 16.09 -5.02
CA PRO A 310 -43.95 16.30 -5.11
C PRO A 310 -44.44 17.68 -4.65
N PRO A 311 -43.94 18.29 -3.55
CA PRO A 311 -44.37 19.63 -3.14
C PRO A 311 -44.11 20.68 -4.21
N ILE A 312 -42.90 20.68 -4.79
CA ILE A 312 -42.52 21.66 -5.81
C ILE A 312 -43.29 21.42 -7.11
N ALA A 313 -43.44 20.16 -7.54
CA ALA A 313 -44.19 19.81 -8.74
C ALA A 313 -45.68 20.20 -8.63
N ARG A 314 -46.30 19.94 -7.47
CA ARG A 314 -47.69 20.35 -7.22
C ARG A 314 -47.84 21.87 -7.16
N LEU A 315 -46.90 22.56 -6.52
CA LEU A 315 -46.88 24.03 -6.50
C LEU A 315 -46.83 24.63 -7.91
N LEU A 316 -45.96 24.10 -8.78
CA LEU A 316 -45.88 24.56 -10.17
C LEU A 316 -47.14 24.19 -11.00
N GLN A 317 -47.71 23.00 -10.76
CA GLN A 317 -48.91 22.54 -11.45
C GLN A 317 -50.16 23.35 -11.06
N GLU A 318 -50.38 23.53 -9.76
CA GLU A 318 -51.62 24.10 -9.21
C GLU A 318 -51.63 25.63 -9.29
N LYS A 319 -50.48 26.29 -9.08
CA LYS A 319 -50.41 27.76 -9.00
C LYS A 319 -50.01 28.43 -10.32
N VAL A 320 -49.11 27.80 -11.09
CA VAL A 320 -48.54 28.41 -12.30
C VAL A 320 -49.25 27.92 -13.56
N SER A 321 -49.16 26.62 -13.85
CA SER A 321 -49.82 26.01 -15.02
C SER A 321 -49.82 24.49 -14.96
N SER A 322 -50.93 23.87 -15.38
CA SER A 322 -51.05 22.41 -15.48
C SER A 322 -49.96 21.77 -16.36
N TRP A 323 -49.39 22.49 -17.32
CA TRP A 323 -48.31 21.98 -18.18
C TRP A 323 -47.02 21.64 -17.41
N PHE A 324 -46.79 22.25 -16.24
CA PHE A 324 -45.63 21.93 -15.41
C PHE A 324 -45.64 20.50 -14.87
N VAL A 325 -46.79 19.80 -14.89
CA VAL A 325 -46.84 18.37 -14.55
C VAL A 325 -46.05 17.53 -15.55
N VAL A 326 -46.16 17.84 -16.85
CA VAL A 326 -45.46 17.11 -17.92
C VAL A 326 -43.96 17.36 -17.80
N PHE A 327 -43.58 18.62 -17.59
CA PHE A 327 -42.19 19.00 -17.34
C PHE A 327 -41.61 18.26 -16.11
N SER A 328 -42.31 18.29 -14.97
CA SER A 328 -41.83 17.70 -13.72
C SER A 328 -41.71 16.18 -13.81
N LEU A 329 -42.68 15.51 -14.44
CA LEU A 329 -42.63 14.06 -14.66
C LEU A 329 -41.52 13.67 -15.63
N LEU A 330 -41.36 14.40 -16.74
CA LEU A 330 -40.29 14.14 -17.71
C LEU A 330 -38.92 14.33 -17.06
N HIS A 331 -38.72 15.42 -16.31
CA HIS A 331 -37.50 15.66 -15.54
C HIS A 331 -37.24 14.52 -14.56
N LYS A 332 -38.27 14.03 -13.86
CA LYS A 332 -38.10 12.94 -12.89
C LYS A 332 -37.73 11.61 -13.55
N ILE A 333 -38.32 11.29 -14.71
CA ILE A 333 -37.98 10.08 -15.46
C ILE A 333 -36.53 10.14 -15.97
N VAL A 334 -36.14 11.27 -16.56
CA VAL A 334 -34.80 11.43 -17.15
C VAL A 334 -33.74 11.56 -16.06
N PHE A 335 -33.83 12.57 -15.19
CA PHE A 335 -32.77 12.85 -14.23
C PHE A 335 -32.90 12.03 -12.95
N GLY A 336 -34.12 11.85 -12.44
CA GLY A 336 -34.35 11.12 -11.20
C GLY A 336 -34.14 9.62 -11.32
N PHE A 337 -34.62 8.99 -12.41
CA PHE A 337 -34.46 7.55 -12.62
C PHE A 337 -33.26 7.23 -13.50
N ALA A 338 -33.18 7.77 -14.72
CA ALA A 338 -32.12 7.35 -15.65
C ALA A 338 -30.73 7.88 -15.26
N CYS A 339 -30.56 9.20 -15.10
CA CYS A 339 -29.25 9.78 -14.80
C CYS A 339 -28.69 9.32 -13.45
N VAL A 340 -29.47 9.38 -12.36
CA VAL A 340 -29.00 8.90 -11.04
C VAL A 340 -28.65 7.41 -11.07
N ALA A 341 -29.42 6.57 -11.76
CA ALA A 341 -29.07 5.14 -11.90
C ALA A 341 -27.76 4.93 -12.67
N VAL A 342 -27.55 5.67 -13.76
CA VAL A 342 -26.28 5.62 -14.52
C VAL A 342 -25.11 6.06 -13.66
N ILE A 343 -25.27 7.15 -12.89
CA ILE A 343 -24.25 7.65 -11.96
C ILE A 343 -23.89 6.58 -10.92
N ASN A 344 -24.90 5.96 -10.30
CA ASN A 344 -24.69 4.88 -9.33
C ASN A 344 -24.00 3.68 -9.98
N GLY A 345 -24.35 3.34 -11.22
CA GLY A 345 -23.72 2.26 -11.99
C GLY A 345 -22.23 2.54 -12.29
N VAL A 346 -21.91 3.74 -12.78
CA VAL A 346 -20.53 4.15 -13.05
C VAL A 346 -19.70 4.17 -11.76
N PHE A 347 -20.26 4.71 -10.67
CA PHE A 347 -19.60 4.73 -9.37
C PHE A 347 -19.32 3.31 -8.85
N MET A 348 -20.27 2.40 -9.00
CA MET A 348 -20.10 1.00 -8.61
C MET A 348 -19.01 0.31 -9.45
N GLN A 349 -19.00 0.53 -10.76
CA GLN A 349 -18.00 -0.02 -11.66
C GLN A 349 -16.58 0.45 -11.32
N GLU A 350 -16.40 1.75 -11.05
CA GLU A 350 -15.09 2.29 -10.67
C GLU A 350 -14.63 1.75 -9.31
N THR A 351 -15.57 1.62 -8.36
CA THR A 351 -15.29 1.05 -7.04
C THR A 351 -14.82 -0.41 -7.15
N PHE A 352 -15.48 -1.22 -7.98
CA PHE A 352 -15.03 -2.61 -8.23
C PHE A 352 -13.69 -2.69 -8.93
N LYS A 353 -13.41 -1.77 -9.85
CA LYS A 353 -12.13 -1.72 -10.57
C LYS A 353 -10.98 -1.40 -9.61
N VAL A 354 -11.15 -0.43 -8.71
CA VAL A 354 -10.16 -0.13 -7.66
C VAL A 354 -9.95 -1.33 -6.74
N ALA A 355 -11.04 -1.99 -6.33
CA ALA A 355 -10.95 -3.18 -5.49
C ALA A 355 -10.22 -4.37 -6.17
N GLN A 356 -10.30 -4.49 -7.50
CA GLN A 356 -9.59 -5.52 -8.27
C GLN A 356 -8.12 -5.19 -8.55
N GLN A 357 -7.79 -3.90 -8.69
CA GLN A 357 -6.44 -3.42 -8.99
C GLN A 357 -5.57 -3.24 -7.76
N ASP A 358 -6.14 -3.25 -6.57
CA ASP A 358 -5.35 -3.20 -5.34
C ASP A 358 -4.67 -4.55 -5.10
N ASP A 359 -3.38 -4.61 -5.41
CA ASP A 359 -2.52 -5.78 -5.26
C ASP A 359 -2.58 -6.37 -3.84
N GLN A 360 -2.72 -5.53 -2.80
CA GLN A 360 -2.80 -6.02 -1.42
C GLN A 360 -4.10 -6.78 -1.17
N ILE A 361 -5.20 -6.30 -1.73
CA ILE A 361 -6.52 -6.94 -1.63
C ILE A 361 -6.50 -8.26 -2.40
N MET A 362 -5.92 -8.25 -3.60
CA MET A 362 -5.75 -9.46 -4.41
C MET A 362 -4.92 -10.50 -3.67
N LEU A 363 -3.76 -10.12 -3.13
CA LEU A 363 -2.86 -11.02 -2.40
C LEU A 363 -3.55 -11.63 -1.18
N ARG A 364 -4.23 -10.83 -0.35
CA ARG A 364 -4.98 -11.31 0.82
C ARG A 364 -6.10 -12.27 0.43
N THR A 365 -6.82 -11.99 -0.66
CA THR A 365 -7.87 -12.87 -1.17
C THR A 365 -7.29 -14.21 -1.61
N VAL A 366 -6.14 -14.20 -2.28
CA VAL A 366 -5.42 -15.43 -2.69
C VAL A 366 -4.92 -16.22 -1.48
N GLU A 367 -4.32 -15.56 -0.50
CA GLU A 367 -3.85 -16.19 0.74
C GLU A 367 -4.99 -16.81 1.54
N THR A 368 -6.10 -16.09 1.69
CA THR A 368 -7.30 -16.60 2.38
C THR A 368 -7.85 -17.84 1.68
N LYS A 369 -7.90 -17.84 0.35
CA LYS A 369 -8.32 -19.02 -0.43
C LYS A 369 -7.35 -20.19 -0.24
N LYS A 370 -6.04 -19.95 -0.27
CA LYS A 370 -5.02 -20.98 0.00
C LYS A 370 -5.15 -21.57 1.40
N MET A 371 -5.33 -20.72 2.41
CA MET A 371 -5.51 -21.17 3.80
C MET A 371 -6.80 -21.96 3.99
N ALA A 372 -7.91 -21.51 3.39
CA ALA A 372 -9.18 -22.23 3.43
C ALA A 372 -9.08 -23.59 2.72
N HIS A 373 -8.41 -23.66 1.56
CA HIS A 373 -8.12 -24.90 0.85
C HIS A 373 -7.27 -25.84 1.70
N ARG A 374 -6.16 -25.35 2.25
CA ARG A 374 -5.28 -26.11 3.14
C ARG A 374 -6.04 -26.68 4.33
N LYS A 375 -6.87 -25.87 4.99
CA LYS A 375 -7.67 -26.30 6.15
C LYS A 375 -8.69 -27.39 5.77
N LYS A 376 -9.33 -27.27 4.61
CA LYS A 376 -10.24 -28.29 4.08
C LYS A 376 -9.52 -29.61 3.80
N MET A 377 -8.37 -29.56 3.13
CA MET A 377 -7.57 -30.75 2.82
C MET A 377 -7.00 -31.38 4.09
N GLN A 378 -6.62 -30.59 5.09
CA GLN A 378 -6.25 -31.11 6.41
C GLN A 378 -7.39 -31.85 7.09
N MET A 379 -8.61 -31.31 7.08
CA MET A 379 -9.77 -32.01 7.64
C MET A 379 -10.06 -33.31 6.89
N PHE A 380 -9.92 -33.30 5.56
CA PHE A 380 -10.09 -34.51 4.75
C PHE A 380 -9.00 -35.54 5.08
N PHE A 381 -7.74 -35.13 5.13
CA PHE A 381 -6.60 -36.01 5.42
C PHE A 381 -6.77 -36.69 6.79
N GLN A 382 -7.16 -35.93 7.82
CA GLN A 382 -7.45 -36.46 9.15
C GLN A 382 -8.66 -37.40 9.20
N HIS A 383 -9.58 -37.28 8.25
CA HIS A 383 -10.73 -38.18 8.16
C HIS A 383 -10.40 -39.43 7.35
N ALA A 384 -9.48 -39.31 6.40
CA ALA A 384 -9.09 -40.38 5.50
C ALA A 384 -8.03 -41.31 6.09
N ASN A 385 -7.19 -40.76 6.95
CA ASN A 385 -6.13 -41.48 7.64
C ASN A 385 -6.67 -41.96 9.01
N ASP A 386 -7.00 -43.25 9.07
CA ASP A 386 -7.54 -43.89 10.28
C ASP A 386 -6.45 -44.35 11.26
N ASP A 387 -5.20 -44.45 10.81
CA ASP A 387 -4.07 -44.99 11.60
C ASP A 387 -3.13 -43.92 12.18
N ASP A 388 -3.35 -42.64 11.85
CA ASP A 388 -2.55 -41.45 12.19
C ASP A 388 -1.08 -41.59 11.78
N ASP A 389 -0.79 -42.42 10.76
CA ASP A 389 0.46 -42.31 10.04
C ASP A 389 0.49 -40.94 9.31
N LYS A 390 1.63 -40.43 8.86
CA LYS A 390 1.67 -39.07 8.27
C LYS A 390 1.45 -39.08 6.77
N VAL A 391 0.95 -40.19 6.25
CA VAL A 391 0.80 -40.48 4.82
C VAL A 391 -0.62 -40.99 4.57
N LEU A 392 -0.96 -41.35 3.36
CA LEU A 392 -2.18 -42.09 3.06
C LEU A 392 -1.74 -43.30 2.26
N SER A 393 -2.36 -44.44 2.51
CA SER A 393 -2.16 -45.63 1.68
C SER A 393 -3.14 -45.66 0.50
N PRO A 394 -2.80 -46.35 -0.60
CA PRO A 394 -3.72 -46.56 -1.72
C PRO A 394 -5.04 -47.26 -1.31
N GLU A 395 -4.99 -48.10 -0.28
CA GLU A 395 -6.14 -48.80 0.27
C GLU A 395 -7.11 -47.85 1.00
N GLU A 396 -6.60 -47.04 1.92
CA GLU A 396 -7.39 -46.02 2.64
C GLU A 396 -7.99 -45.00 1.68
N TRP A 397 -7.22 -44.60 0.66
CA TRP A 397 -7.69 -43.70 -0.39
C TRP A 397 -8.91 -44.25 -1.12
N ARG A 398 -8.90 -45.53 -1.49
CA ARG A 398 -10.03 -46.19 -2.16
C ARG A 398 -11.23 -46.32 -1.24
N GLU A 399 -11.01 -46.62 0.03
CA GLU A 399 -12.09 -46.77 1.01
C GLU A 399 -12.81 -45.43 1.24
N VAL A 400 -12.05 -44.36 1.45
CA VAL A 400 -12.58 -43.02 1.72
C VAL A 400 -13.25 -42.44 0.48
N LEU A 401 -12.67 -42.64 -0.71
CA LEU A 401 -13.30 -42.22 -1.96
C LEU A 401 -14.49 -43.09 -2.38
N ALA A 402 -14.69 -44.27 -1.78
CA ALA A 402 -15.90 -45.06 -2.01
C ALA A 402 -17.13 -44.41 -1.35
N GLU A 403 -16.94 -43.65 -0.27
CA GLU A 403 -18.01 -42.96 0.42
C GLU A 403 -18.70 -41.91 -0.45
N ASP A 404 -20.02 -42.01 -0.57
CA ASP A 404 -20.81 -41.07 -1.37
C ASP A 404 -20.65 -39.62 -0.88
N LYS A 405 -20.54 -39.40 0.43
CA LYS A 405 -20.35 -38.05 0.99
C LYS A 405 -19.07 -37.40 0.49
N VAL A 406 -17.97 -38.15 0.43
CA VAL A 406 -16.67 -37.68 -0.04
C VAL A 406 -16.69 -37.40 -1.54
N LYS A 407 -17.30 -38.27 -2.35
CA LYS A 407 -17.48 -38.03 -3.79
C LYS A 407 -18.24 -36.74 -4.07
N HIS A 408 -19.35 -36.51 -3.37
CA HIS A 408 -20.12 -35.27 -3.51
C HIS A 408 -19.32 -34.04 -3.05
N TRP A 409 -18.49 -34.17 -2.01
CA TRP A 409 -17.65 -33.08 -1.53
C TRP A 409 -16.55 -32.70 -2.53
N PHE A 410 -15.86 -33.68 -3.12
CA PHE A 410 -14.88 -33.44 -4.19
C PHE A 410 -15.53 -32.85 -5.45
N ALA A 411 -16.71 -33.36 -5.84
CA ALA A 411 -17.48 -32.78 -6.94
C ALA A 411 -17.84 -31.31 -6.68
N ALA A 412 -18.20 -30.95 -5.44
CA ALA A 412 -18.44 -29.56 -5.03
C ALA A 412 -17.17 -28.70 -5.01
N GLN A 413 -15.97 -29.29 -4.87
CA GLN A 413 -14.70 -28.59 -5.08
C GLN A 413 -14.34 -28.44 -6.57
N GLY A 414 -15.15 -28.99 -7.49
CA GLY A 414 -14.90 -28.97 -8.94
C GLY A 414 -14.06 -30.15 -9.44
N LEU A 415 -13.88 -31.18 -8.61
CA LEU A 415 -13.15 -32.41 -8.93
C LEU A 415 -14.16 -33.55 -9.02
N ALA A 416 -14.68 -33.80 -10.22
CA ALA A 416 -15.54 -34.96 -10.46
C ALA A 416 -14.67 -36.21 -10.57
N ILE A 417 -14.60 -36.98 -9.48
CA ILE A 417 -13.80 -38.20 -9.42
C ILE A 417 -14.56 -39.34 -10.10
N SER A 418 -14.15 -39.70 -11.31
CA SER A 418 -14.64 -40.90 -12.02
C SER A 418 -13.76 -42.11 -11.76
N ASP A 419 -12.47 -41.89 -11.53
CA ASP A 419 -11.45 -42.94 -11.33
C ASP A 419 -10.53 -42.55 -10.15
N PRO A 420 -10.66 -43.24 -9.00
CA PRO A 420 -9.82 -43.01 -7.81
C PRO A 420 -8.34 -43.29 -8.04
N ASP A 421 -8.01 -44.29 -8.86
CA ASP A 421 -6.64 -44.74 -9.10
C ASP A 421 -5.92 -43.75 -10.03
N LEU A 422 -6.61 -43.26 -11.06
CA LEU A 422 -6.06 -42.21 -11.92
C LEU A 422 -5.82 -40.91 -11.14
N LEU A 423 -6.71 -40.57 -10.21
CA LEU A 423 -6.51 -39.37 -9.38
C LEU A 423 -5.30 -39.54 -8.46
N TRP A 424 -5.11 -40.74 -7.89
CA TRP A 424 -3.93 -41.06 -7.09
C TRP A 424 -2.64 -40.82 -7.87
N ASP A 425 -2.52 -41.39 -9.07
CA ASP A 425 -1.33 -41.27 -9.92
C ASP A 425 -1.01 -39.81 -10.31
N ILE A 426 -2.01 -38.93 -10.32
CA ILE A 426 -1.81 -37.50 -10.62
C ILE A 426 -1.36 -36.72 -9.38
N LEU A 427 -1.77 -37.15 -8.19
CA LEU A 427 -1.46 -36.48 -6.93
C LEU A 427 -0.09 -36.91 -6.37
N ASP A 428 0.28 -38.19 -6.53
CA ASP A 428 1.60 -38.73 -6.18
C ASP A 428 2.68 -38.13 -7.10
N THR A 429 3.41 -37.14 -6.58
CA THR A 429 4.47 -36.45 -7.34
C THR A 429 5.86 -36.95 -7.01
N SER A 430 6.04 -37.54 -5.83
CA SER A 430 7.26 -38.17 -5.35
C SER A 430 7.54 -39.52 -6.05
N GLY A 431 6.49 -40.22 -6.46
CA GLY A 431 6.52 -41.58 -7.00
C GLY A 431 6.84 -42.65 -5.95
N ASP A 432 6.69 -42.33 -4.66
CA ASP A 432 6.94 -43.26 -3.56
C ASP A 432 5.72 -44.14 -3.22
N ARG A 433 4.58 -43.93 -3.92
CA ARG A 433 3.29 -44.61 -3.71
C ARG A 433 2.67 -44.37 -2.34
N GLU A 434 3.11 -43.33 -1.65
CA GLU A 434 2.48 -42.80 -0.44
C GLU A 434 2.00 -41.38 -0.76
N LEU A 435 0.92 -40.93 -0.12
CA LEU A 435 0.40 -39.59 -0.37
C LEU A 435 0.48 -38.75 0.89
N ASP A 436 1.42 -37.81 0.93
CA ASP A 436 1.53 -36.91 2.07
C ASP A 436 0.50 -35.75 2.01
N LEU A 437 0.30 -35.08 3.14
CA LEU A 437 -0.65 -33.97 3.25
C LEU A 437 -0.32 -32.82 2.27
N GLU A 438 0.95 -32.55 2.02
CA GLU A 438 1.37 -31.42 1.20
C GLU A 438 1.22 -31.72 -0.29
N GLU A 439 1.46 -32.96 -0.72
CA GLU A 439 1.13 -33.49 -2.04
C GLU A 439 -0.37 -33.47 -2.29
N LEU A 440 -1.19 -33.88 -1.32
CA LEU A 440 -2.65 -33.75 -1.43
C LEU A 440 -3.06 -32.28 -1.62
N ILE A 441 -2.55 -31.37 -0.80
CA ILE A 441 -2.90 -29.94 -0.87
C ILE A 441 -2.50 -29.36 -2.23
N GLN A 442 -1.27 -29.61 -2.68
CA GLN A 442 -0.75 -29.05 -3.92
C GLN A 442 -1.38 -29.70 -5.15
N GLY A 443 -1.52 -31.02 -5.17
CA GLY A 443 -2.11 -31.77 -6.27
C GLY A 443 -3.57 -31.40 -6.49
N THR A 444 -4.38 -31.35 -5.43
CA THR A 444 -5.79 -30.91 -5.54
C THR A 444 -5.90 -29.44 -5.94
N ALA A 445 -4.99 -28.57 -5.48
CA ALA A 445 -4.98 -27.16 -5.86
C ALA A 445 -4.60 -26.94 -7.35
N ARG A 446 -3.80 -27.83 -7.95
CA ARG A 446 -3.45 -27.79 -9.38
C ARG A 446 -4.61 -28.25 -10.26
N LEU A 447 -5.37 -29.24 -9.80
CA LEU A 447 -6.50 -29.80 -10.54
C LEU A 447 -7.79 -28.98 -10.41
N GLN A 448 -7.85 -28.09 -9.41
CA GLN A 448 -9.04 -27.30 -9.15
C GLN A 448 -9.19 -26.12 -10.13
N GLY A 449 -10.32 -26.10 -10.85
CA GLY A 449 -10.75 -24.98 -11.67
C GLY A 449 -10.34 -25.07 -13.14
N PRO A 450 -10.67 -24.05 -13.95
CA PRO A 450 -10.32 -24.03 -15.37
C PRO A 450 -8.80 -23.84 -15.56
N ALA A 451 -8.24 -24.48 -16.59
CA ALA A 451 -6.84 -24.31 -16.97
C ALA A 451 -6.50 -22.83 -17.20
N LYS A 452 -5.41 -22.35 -16.58
CA LYS A 452 -4.97 -20.96 -16.72
C LYS A 452 -4.28 -20.76 -18.07
N SER A 453 -4.20 -19.50 -18.50
CA SER A 453 -3.45 -19.13 -19.71
C SER A 453 -1.99 -19.57 -19.68
N LEU A 454 -1.38 -19.61 -18.48
CA LEU A 454 -0.02 -20.13 -18.28
C LEU A 454 0.05 -21.65 -18.51
N ASP A 455 -0.92 -22.41 -17.99
CA ASP A 455 -0.96 -23.88 -18.14
C ASP A 455 -1.13 -24.25 -19.62
N LEU A 456 -1.94 -23.49 -20.37
CA LEU A 456 -2.07 -23.63 -21.82
C LEU A 456 -0.77 -23.28 -22.56
N ALA A 457 -0.03 -22.28 -22.10
CA ALA A 457 1.27 -21.93 -22.67
C ALA A 457 2.31 -23.03 -22.42
N VAL A 458 2.32 -23.61 -21.22
CA VAL A 458 3.17 -24.77 -20.88
C VAL A 458 2.81 -25.96 -21.75
N LEU A 459 1.52 -26.30 -21.86
CA LEU A 459 1.05 -27.39 -22.72
C LEU A 459 1.45 -27.18 -24.18
N LYS A 460 1.34 -25.95 -24.69
CA LYS A 460 1.78 -25.60 -26.05
C LYS A 460 3.29 -25.78 -26.22
N MET A 461 4.07 -25.40 -25.21
CA MET A 461 5.53 -25.59 -25.22
C MET A 461 5.92 -27.08 -25.17
N GLU A 462 5.26 -27.87 -24.32
CA GLU A 462 5.47 -29.32 -24.23
C GLU A 462 5.05 -30.02 -25.52
N HIS A 463 3.89 -29.66 -26.09
CA HIS A 463 3.45 -30.18 -27.38
C HIS A 463 4.49 -29.91 -28.47
N PHE A 464 5.07 -28.71 -28.50
CA PHE A 464 6.12 -28.37 -29.45
C PHE A 464 7.39 -29.19 -29.22
N ARG A 465 7.82 -29.37 -27.96
CA ARG A 465 8.95 -30.25 -27.62
C ARG A 465 8.71 -31.69 -28.05
N THR A 466 7.52 -32.22 -27.80
CA THR A 466 7.13 -33.58 -28.20
C THR A 466 7.12 -33.73 -29.71
N GLN A 467 6.67 -32.72 -30.47
CA GLN A 467 6.77 -32.76 -31.92
C GLN A 467 8.23 -32.79 -32.42
N LEU A 468 9.14 -32.06 -31.76
CA LEU A 468 10.55 -32.09 -32.09
C LEU A 468 11.16 -33.48 -31.83
N THR A 469 10.94 -34.06 -30.65
CA THR A 469 11.44 -35.42 -30.36
C THR A 469 10.86 -36.48 -31.29
N ILE A 470 9.57 -36.38 -31.65
CA ILE A 470 8.97 -37.28 -32.64
C ILE A 470 9.66 -37.14 -34.01
N LYS A 471 10.01 -35.91 -34.41
CA LYS A 471 10.73 -35.66 -35.67
C LYS A 471 12.14 -36.26 -35.64
N ASP A 472 12.84 -36.14 -34.52
CA ASP A 472 14.18 -36.71 -34.34
C ASP A 472 14.15 -38.25 -34.32
N ILE A 473 13.16 -38.85 -33.64
CA ILE A 473 12.92 -40.29 -33.66
C ILE A 473 12.63 -40.75 -35.08
N ARG A 474 11.76 -40.06 -35.82
CA ARG A 474 11.45 -40.39 -37.21
C ARG A 474 12.70 -40.37 -38.09
N HIS A 475 13.54 -39.34 -37.95
CA HIS A 475 14.80 -39.26 -38.68
C HIS A 475 15.74 -40.44 -38.36
N SER A 476 15.84 -40.79 -37.07
CA SER A 476 16.63 -41.94 -36.61
C SER A 476 16.12 -43.27 -37.16
N VAL A 477 14.80 -43.46 -37.21
CA VAL A 477 14.16 -44.65 -37.80
C VAL A 477 14.39 -44.73 -39.31
N ASP A 478 14.30 -43.60 -40.03
CA ASP A 478 14.56 -43.55 -41.47
C ASP A 478 16.03 -43.88 -41.79
N LEU A 479 16.97 -43.40 -40.97
CA LEU A 479 18.39 -43.75 -41.05
C LEU A 479 18.62 -45.25 -40.83
N LEU A 480 18.03 -45.84 -39.78
CA LEU A 480 18.13 -47.27 -39.51
C LEU A 480 17.53 -48.10 -40.64
N ARG A 481 16.39 -47.69 -41.19
CA ARG A 481 15.77 -48.35 -42.35
C ARG A 481 16.68 -48.31 -43.57
N HIS A 482 17.35 -47.18 -43.82
CA HIS A 482 18.30 -47.06 -44.92
C HIS A 482 19.51 -47.99 -44.71
N GLN A 483 20.08 -48.03 -43.51
CA GLN A 483 21.19 -48.92 -43.16
C GLN A 483 20.81 -50.41 -43.31
N ILE A 484 19.63 -50.81 -42.83
CA ILE A 484 19.11 -52.17 -43.00
C ILE A 484 18.96 -52.53 -44.48
N ASN A 485 18.39 -51.63 -45.30
CA ASN A 485 18.25 -51.88 -46.74
C ASN A 485 19.61 -52.04 -47.44
N LEU A 486 20.63 -51.27 -47.05
CA LEU A 486 21.98 -51.42 -47.56
C LEU A 486 22.61 -52.76 -47.15
N LEU A 487 22.42 -53.19 -45.91
CA LEU A 487 22.90 -54.49 -45.43
C LEU A 487 22.20 -55.66 -46.13
N VAL A 488 20.88 -55.59 -46.32
CA VAL A 488 20.12 -56.60 -47.06
C VAL A 488 20.59 -56.67 -48.51
N ARG A 489 20.78 -55.53 -49.18
CA ARG A 489 21.29 -55.50 -50.56
C ARG A 489 22.70 -56.10 -50.68
N ASN A 490 23.61 -55.73 -49.78
CA ASN A 490 24.95 -56.30 -49.75
C ASN A 490 24.93 -57.81 -49.46
N SER A 491 24.02 -58.29 -48.62
CA SER A 491 23.87 -59.73 -48.36
C SER A 491 23.33 -60.52 -49.55
N LEU A 492 22.42 -59.92 -50.33
CA LEU A 492 21.89 -60.49 -51.58
C LEU A 492 22.96 -60.51 -52.68
N ASP A 493 23.75 -59.45 -52.82
CA ASP A 493 24.86 -59.41 -53.78
C ASP A 493 25.93 -60.47 -53.45
N VAL A 494 26.22 -60.71 -52.18
CA VAL A 494 27.12 -61.79 -51.74
C VAL A 494 26.53 -63.18 -52.03
N ALA A 495 25.23 -63.38 -51.84
CA ALA A 495 24.58 -64.65 -52.16
C ALA A 495 24.59 -64.96 -53.66
N VAL A 496 24.37 -63.96 -54.52
CA VAL A 496 24.42 -64.11 -55.98
C VAL A 496 25.83 -64.42 -56.50
N THR A 497 26.87 -63.90 -55.85
CA THR A 497 28.27 -64.24 -56.20
C THR A 497 28.69 -65.66 -55.81
N PHE A 498 27.91 -66.38 -55.00
CA PHE A 498 28.18 -67.78 -54.62
C PHE A 498 27.42 -68.80 -55.50
N GLU A 499 26.41 -68.40 -56.27
CA GLU A 499 25.64 -69.27 -57.19
C GLU A 499 26.10 -69.20 -58.66
N ALA A 500 27.06 -68.33 -59.00
CA ALA A 500 27.72 -68.25 -60.31
C ALA A 500 29.12 -68.86 -60.26
#